data_AF-A0A7Y5VJT2-F1
#
_entry.id   AF-A0A7Y5VJT2-F1
#
_cell.length_a   1.000
_cell.length_b   1.000
_cell.length_c   1.000
_cell.angle_alpha   90.00
_cell.angle_beta   90.00
_cell.angle_gamma   90.00
#
_symmetry.space_group_name_H-M   'P 1'
#
loop_
_entity.id
_entity.type
_entity.pdbx_description
1 polymer ?
#
loop_
_entity_poly.entity_id
_entity_poly.type
_entity_poly.pdbx_seq_one_letter_code
_entity_poly.pdbx_strand_id
1 'polypeptide(L)'
;MKKNWDNPTEYVMPDNGVAVPAEFTIGEVRVAPATVLAPMAGVTDTVFRRFIRNASMFTPDSSGDVNQTVTNQQSGCGLIMTEFTSADGLARMRETKRKRYLTYYEDEHPISAQLFGSNPVTL
;
A
#
# COMPACT_ATOMS: atom_id res chain seq x y z
N MET A 1 -22.09 1.68 25.18
CA MET A 1 -22.49 1.46 23.78
C MET A 1 -22.15 0.02 23.42
N LYS A 2 -23.15 -0.84 23.16
CA LYS A 2 -22.91 -2.21 22.67
C LYS A 2 -22.46 -2.11 21.23
N LYS A 3 -21.21 -2.50 20.93
CA LYS A 3 -20.71 -2.55 19.56
C LYS A 3 -21.16 -3.90 18.98
N ASN A 4 -22.08 -3.88 18.02
CA ASN A 4 -22.64 -5.08 17.38
C ASN A 4 -21.65 -5.68 16.36
N TRP A 5 -20.44 -6.02 16.81
CA TRP A 5 -19.44 -6.68 15.94
C TRP A 5 -19.91 -8.06 15.49
N ASP A 6 -20.62 -8.78 16.37
CA ASP A 6 -21.09 -10.13 16.12
C ASP A 6 -22.32 -10.21 15.20
N ASN A 7 -22.90 -9.06 14.82
CA ASN A 7 -24.07 -8.99 13.96
C ASN A 7 -23.86 -7.90 12.89
N PRO A 8 -22.93 -8.13 11.94
CA PRO A 8 -22.64 -7.15 10.89
C PRO A 8 -23.91 -6.86 10.11
N THR A 9 -24.22 -5.57 9.96
CA THR A 9 -25.30 -5.15 9.08
C THR A 9 -24.89 -5.46 7.65
N GLU A 10 -25.60 -6.37 6.99
CA GLU A 10 -25.40 -6.63 5.56
C GLU A 10 -25.87 -5.42 4.76
N TYR A 11 -24.93 -4.75 4.10
CA TYR A 11 -25.23 -3.72 3.11
C TYR A 11 -25.16 -4.36 1.74
N VAL A 12 -26.23 -4.21 0.96
CA VAL A 12 -26.22 -4.56 -0.47
C VAL A 12 -25.19 -3.67 -1.14
N MET A 13 -24.20 -4.29 -1.79
CA MET A 13 -23.22 -3.55 -2.59
C MET A 13 -23.97 -2.81 -3.69
N PRO A 14 -23.79 -1.48 -3.85
CA PRO A 14 -24.51 -0.74 -4.88
C PRO A 14 -24.15 -1.26 -6.27
N ASP A 15 -25.15 -1.52 -7.10
CA ASP A 15 -24.98 -2.00 -8.50
C ASP A 15 -24.24 -1.00 -9.41
N ASN A 16 -24.01 0.22 -8.91
CA ASN A 16 -23.54 1.39 -9.67
C ASN A 16 -22.01 1.42 -9.90
N GLY A 17 -21.32 0.28 -9.85
CA GLY A 17 -19.87 0.23 -10.09
C GLY A 17 -19.02 0.87 -8.98
N VAL A 18 -19.45 0.80 -7.72
CA VAL A 18 -18.69 1.28 -6.54
C VAL A 18 -17.58 0.29 -6.18
N ALA A 19 -16.69 0.02 -7.13
CA ALA A 19 -15.52 -0.81 -6.95
C ALA A 19 -14.26 0.06 -7.01
N VAL A 20 -13.21 -0.37 -6.31
CA VAL A 20 -11.88 0.19 -6.54
C VAL A 20 -11.51 -0.09 -8.01
N PRO A 21 -11.04 0.91 -8.77
CA PRO A 21 -10.69 0.70 -10.17
C PRO A 21 -9.57 -0.34 -10.31
N ALA A 22 -9.36 -0.87 -11.51
CA ALA A 22 -8.26 -1.82 -11.73
C ALA A 22 -6.87 -1.16 -11.60
N GLU A 23 -6.77 0.13 -11.93
CA GLU A 23 -5.53 0.91 -11.89
C GLU A 23 -5.80 2.41 -11.72
N PHE A 24 -4.75 3.16 -11.38
CA PHE A 24 -4.73 4.62 -11.43
C PHE A 24 -3.33 5.15 -11.75
N THR A 25 -3.20 6.45 -11.99
CA THR A 25 -1.91 7.09 -12.28
C THR A 25 -1.59 8.20 -11.29
N ILE A 26 -0.31 8.34 -10.95
CA ILE A 26 0.26 9.48 -10.22
C ILE A 26 1.32 10.10 -11.12
N GLY A 27 0.96 11.18 -11.83
CA GLY A 27 1.81 11.71 -12.90
C GLY A 27 2.09 10.64 -13.96
N GLU A 28 3.37 10.32 -14.18
CA GLU A 28 3.82 9.29 -15.14
C GLU A 28 3.83 7.87 -14.54
N VAL A 29 3.59 7.72 -13.23
CA VAL A 29 3.63 6.40 -12.57
C VAL A 29 2.25 5.74 -12.65
N ARG A 30 2.18 4.62 -13.37
CA ARG A 30 1.00 3.74 -13.38
C ARG A 30 1.02 2.80 -12.17
N VAL A 31 -0.09 2.72 -11.45
CA VAL A 31 -0.29 1.85 -10.27
C VAL A 31 -1.37 0.82 -10.59
N ALA A 32 -0.97 -0.44 -10.70
CA ALA A 32 -1.85 -1.57 -11.00
C ALA A 32 -1.41 -2.81 -10.19
N PRO A 33 -2.29 -3.44 -9.37
CA PRO A 33 -3.66 -3.04 -9.04
C PRO A 33 -3.75 -1.63 -8.46
N ALA A 34 -4.94 -1.00 -8.48
CA ALA A 34 -5.20 0.27 -7.79
C ALA A 34 -5.24 0.14 -6.25
N THR A 35 -4.31 -0.62 -5.69
CA THR A 35 -4.13 -0.84 -4.26
C THR A 35 -2.77 -0.32 -3.84
N VAL A 36 -2.75 0.33 -2.68
CA VAL A 36 -1.52 0.86 -2.08
C VAL A 36 -1.31 0.14 -0.76
N LEU A 37 -0.11 -0.40 -0.54
CA LEU A 37 0.25 -0.94 0.77
C LEU A 37 0.31 0.22 1.76
N ALA A 38 -0.52 0.17 2.81
CA ALA A 38 -0.60 1.23 3.79
C ALA A 38 0.72 1.40 4.57
N PRO A 39 1.14 2.63 4.85
CA PRO A 39 2.31 2.92 5.67
C PRO A 39 2.01 2.65 7.15
N MET A 40 2.78 1.75 7.77
CA MET A 40 2.60 1.36 9.17
C MET A 40 3.96 1.29 9.87
N ALA A 41 4.19 2.17 10.83
CA ALA A 41 5.45 2.20 11.59
C ALA A 41 5.70 0.87 12.31
N GLY A 42 6.90 0.32 12.16
CA GLY A 42 7.30 -0.96 12.72
C GLY A 42 6.71 -2.19 12.03
N VAL A 43 5.97 -2.01 10.93
CA VAL A 43 5.35 -3.12 10.16
C VAL A 43 5.78 -3.09 8.71
N THR A 44 5.60 -1.97 8.00
CA THR A 44 5.95 -1.87 6.58
C THR A 44 7.43 -1.58 6.35
N ASP A 45 8.31 -2.39 6.94
CA ASP A 45 9.74 -2.37 6.70
C ASP A 45 10.12 -3.00 5.34
N THR A 46 11.39 -2.96 4.98
CA THR A 46 11.87 -3.51 3.69
C THR A 46 11.64 -5.02 3.56
N VAL A 47 11.76 -5.78 4.65
CA VAL A 47 11.58 -7.23 4.62
C VAL A 47 10.11 -7.55 4.34
N PHE A 48 9.20 -6.90 5.06
CA PHE A 48 7.77 -7.07 4.89
C PHE A 48 7.32 -6.65 3.48
N ARG A 49 7.78 -5.51 2.99
CA ARG A 49 7.42 -5.00 1.66
C ARG A 49 7.86 -5.93 0.54
N ARG A 50 9.08 -6.45 0.61
CA ARG A 50 9.61 -7.44 -0.35
C ARG A 50 8.88 -8.78 -0.25
N PHE A 51 8.52 -9.19 0.97
CA PHE A 51 7.67 -10.37 1.17
C PHE A 51 6.31 -10.19 0.50
N ILE A 52 5.60 -9.09 0.77
CA ILE A 52 4.28 -8.84 0.17
C ILE A 52 4.38 -8.79 -1.34
N ARG A 53 5.36 -8.08 -1.91
CA ARG A 53 5.58 -8.01 -3.36
C ARG A 53 5.70 -9.40 -4.00
N ASN A 54 6.51 -10.28 -3.41
CA ASN A 54 6.79 -11.60 -3.98
C ASN A 54 5.69 -12.64 -3.68
N ALA A 55 5.06 -12.56 -2.50
CA ALA A 55 4.07 -13.53 -2.06
C ALA A 55 2.66 -13.26 -2.61
N SER A 56 2.36 -12.01 -3.00
CA SER A 56 1.05 -11.63 -3.53
C SER A 56 0.91 -11.83 -5.05
N MET A 57 1.75 -12.70 -5.61
CA MET A 57 1.71 -13.10 -7.02
C MET A 57 0.64 -14.17 -7.21
N PHE A 58 -0.47 -13.80 -7.84
CA PHE A 58 -1.53 -14.74 -8.21
C PHE A 58 -1.21 -15.37 -9.57
N THR A 59 -1.26 -16.71 -9.66
CA THR A 59 -1.18 -17.46 -10.92
C THR A 59 -2.56 -17.62 -11.56
N PRO A 60 -2.67 -17.72 -12.90
CA PRO A 60 -3.94 -17.58 -13.62
C PRO A 60 -4.84 -18.82 -13.63
N ASP A 61 -4.44 -19.93 -12.99
CA ASP A 61 -4.96 -21.26 -13.34
C ASP A 61 -6.07 -21.76 -12.40
N SER A 62 -7.15 -20.97 -12.24
CA SER A 62 -8.37 -21.45 -11.57
C SER A 62 -9.64 -20.98 -12.30
N SER A 63 -10.43 -21.96 -12.72
CA SER A 63 -11.71 -21.84 -13.42
C SER A 63 -12.67 -20.84 -12.73
N GLY A 64 -12.84 -19.66 -13.34
CA GLY A 64 -13.71 -18.57 -12.88
C GLY A 64 -14.64 -18.07 -14.01
N ASP A 65 -15.82 -17.64 -13.60
CA ASP A 65 -17.05 -17.39 -14.37
C ASP A 65 -17.04 -16.07 -15.17
N VAL A 66 -17.86 -16.01 -16.22
CA VAL A 66 -18.03 -14.89 -17.17
C VAL A 66 -18.84 -13.77 -16.50
N ASN A 67 -18.31 -12.58 -16.22
CA ASN A 67 -17.62 -11.67 -17.15
C ASN A 67 -16.46 -10.92 -16.44
N GLN A 68 -15.65 -11.70 -15.75
CA GLN A 68 -14.69 -11.34 -14.69
C GLN A 68 -13.40 -10.66 -15.22
N THR A 69 -13.11 -9.43 -14.82
CA THR A 69 -11.77 -8.83 -15.03
C THR A 69 -10.81 -9.37 -13.95
N VAL A 70 -9.81 -10.18 -14.34
CA VAL A 70 -8.74 -10.75 -13.49
C VAL A 70 -7.43 -10.06 -13.92
N THR A 71 -6.80 -9.09 -13.21
CA THR A 71 -6.13 -8.99 -11.88
C THR A 71 -4.88 -9.91 -11.77
N ASN A 72 -3.63 -9.54 -11.44
CA ASN A 72 -2.86 -8.33 -11.15
C ASN A 72 -1.45 -8.62 -11.69
N GLN A 73 -0.86 -7.76 -12.52
CA GLN A 73 0.50 -8.00 -13.02
C GLN A 73 1.48 -7.98 -11.84
N GLN A 74 1.81 -9.17 -11.36
CA GLN A 74 2.97 -9.49 -10.52
C GLN A 74 2.96 -9.06 -9.04
N SER A 75 1.92 -8.42 -8.50
CA SER A 75 1.81 -8.11 -7.06
C SER A 75 0.37 -7.75 -6.67
N GLY A 76 -0.09 -8.15 -5.49
CA GLY A 76 -1.39 -7.76 -4.91
C GLY A 76 -1.43 -6.30 -4.42
N CYS A 77 -0.29 -5.62 -4.42
CA CYS A 77 -0.15 -4.18 -4.18
C CYS A 77 0.52 -3.52 -5.39
N GLY A 78 -0.18 -2.57 -6.04
CA GLY A 78 0.37 -1.84 -7.19
C GLY A 78 1.34 -0.73 -6.80
N LEU A 79 1.23 -0.20 -5.57
CA LEU A 79 2.17 0.75 -4.99
C LEU A 79 2.51 0.34 -3.56
N ILE A 80 3.79 0.35 -3.23
CA ILE A 80 4.27 0.04 -1.89
C ILE A 80 4.65 1.35 -1.18
N MET A 81 4.50 1.41 0.14
CA MET A 81 4.86 2.58 0.94
C MET A 81 5.84 2.21 2.05
N THR A 82 6.79 3.10 2.36
CA THR A 82 7.69 2.94 3.51
C THR A 82 6.93 2.97 4.84
N GLU A 83 7.67 2.86 5.94
CA GLU A 83 7.12 3.07 7.27
C GLU A 83 6.59 4.50 7.46
N PHE A 84 5.63 4.67 8.37
CA PHE A 84 5.08 5.97 8.73
C PHE A 84 6.13 6.81 9.46
N THR A 85 6.73 7.80 8.77
CA THR A 85 7.98 8.43 9.20
C THR A 85 7.79 9.89 9.61
N SER A 86 8.33 10.27 10.78
CA SER A 86 8.29 11.65 11.27
C SER A 86 9.28 12.55 10.53
N ALA A 87 8.80 13.63 9.92
CA ALA A 87 9.62 14.59 9.19
C ALA A 87 10.56 15.37 10.12
N ASP A 88 10.06 15.83 11.28
CA ASP A 88 10.89 16.47 12.32
C ASP A 88 11.92 15.50 12.91
N GLY A 89 11.55 14.22 13.07
CA GLY A 89 12.47 13.15 13.44
C GLY A 89 13.60 12.99 12.41
N LEU A 90 13.31 12.99 11.11
CA LEU A 90 14.31 12.92 10.05
C LEU A 90 15.25 14.14 10.06
N ALA A 91 14.70 15.34 10.26
CA ALA A 91 15.45 16.59 10.29
C ALA A 91 16.44 16.65 11.49
N ARG A 92 16.04 16.15 12.65
CA ARG A 92 16.85 16.19 13.89
C ARG A 92 17.80 14.99 14.07
N MET A 93 17.52 13.84 13.45
CA MET A 93 18.33 12.63 13.63
C MET A 93 19.67 12.68 12.89
N ARG A 94 20.70 12.12 13.53
CA ARG A 94 21.97 11.75 12.89
C ARG A 94 21.72 10.70 11.79
N GLU A 95 22.51 10.77 10.73
CA GLU A 95 22.34 10.10 9.44
C GLU A 95 22.05 8.58 9.53
N THR A 96 22.64 7.89 10.51
CA THR A 96 22.57 6.42 10.69
C THR A 96 21.18 5.89 11.09
N LYS A 97 20.34 6.69 11.77
CA LYS A 97 18.96 6.29 12.11
C LYS A 97 17.96 6.74 11.05
N ARG A 98 18.18 7.91 10.46
CA ARG A 98 17.39 8.48 9.35
C ARG A 98 17.28 7.50 8.17
N LYS A 99 18.40 6.84 7.83
CA LYS A 99 18.46 5.89 6.72
C LYS A 99 17.45 4.75 6.88
N ARG A 100 17.23 4.21 8.08
CA ARG A 100 16.47 2.96 8.27
C ARG A 100 15.00 3.06 7.83
N TYR A 101 14.28 4.11 8.23
CA TYR A 101 12.85 4.23 7.96
C TYR A 101 12.49 4.46 6.48
N LEU A 102 13.41 5.09 5.74
CA LEU A 102 13.23 5.37 4.31
C LEU A 102 14.12 4.46 3.43
N THR A 103 14.75 3.43 4.01
CA THR A 103 15.55 2.48 3.22
C THR A 103 14.64 1.66 2.34
N TYR A 104 15.01 1.54 1.07
CA TYR A 104 14.40 0.61 0.12
C TYR A 104 15.45 0.05 -0.84
N TYR A 105 15.11 -1.05 -1.51
CA TYR A 105 15.91 -1.68 -2.56
C TYR A 105 15.25 -1.52 -3.94
N GLU A 106 16.04 -1.73 -4.99
CA GLU A 106 15.61 -1.57 -6.39
C GLU A 106 14.40 -2.46 -6.74
N ASP A 107 14.32 -3.65 -6.14
CA ASP A 107 13.22 -4.59 -6.30
C ASP A 107 11.93 -4.18 -5.59
N GLU A 108 11.85 -3.00 -4.96
CA GLU A 108 10.64 -2.48 -4.30
C GLU A 108 9.85 -1.50 -5.18
N HIS A 109 10.36 -1.07 -6.33
CA HIS A 109 9.69 -0.07 -7.20
C HIS A 109 8.47 -0.61 -7.96
N PRO A 110 7.32 0.09 -7.99
CA PRO A 110 7.13 1.46 -7.48
C PRO A 110 6.91 1.52 -5.96
N ILE A 111 7.63 2.45 -5.33
CA ILE A 111 7.60 2.70 -3.89
C ILE A 111 7.40 4.19 -3.61
N SER A 112 6.68 4.52 -2.55
CA SER A 112 6.45 5.86 -2.04
C SER A 112 6.86 5.95 -0.56
N ALA A 113 7.07 7.16 -0.05
CA ALA A 113 7.37 7.41 1.35
C ALA A 113 6.27 8.24 2.01
N GLN A 114 5.93 7.94 3.27
CA GLN A 114 5.05 8.80 4.08
C GLN A 114 5.86 9.63 5.05
N LEU A 115 5.63 10.95 4.99
CA LEU A 115 6.12 11.90 5.99
C LEU A 115 4.95 12.48 6.77
N PHE A 116 5.15 12.69 8.08
CA PHE A 116 4.22 13.45 8.93
C PHE A 116 4.95 14.44 9.83
N GLY A 117 4.30 15.56 10.11
CA GLY A 117 4.83 16.62 10.96
C GLY A 117 3.90 17.84 10.97
N SER A 118 4.09 18.72 11.94
CA SER A 118 3.31 19.97 12.09
C SER A 118 4.10 21.24 11.77
N ASN A 119 5.44 21.15 11.71
CA ASN A 119 6.31 22.26 11.38
C ASN A 119 6.61 22.25 9.86
N PRO A 120 6.12 23.24 9.09
CA PRO A 120 6.31 23.28 7.64
C PRO A 120 7.77 23.44 7.21
N VAL A 121 8.66 23.93 8.09
CA VAL A 121 10.09 24.05 7.79
C VAL A 121 10.77 22.70 7.74
N THR A 122 10.22 21.70 8.45
CA THR A 122 10.78 20.34 8.53
C THR A 122 9.91 19.30 7.82
N LEU A 123 8.78 19.71 7.23
CA LEU A 123 7.86 18.84 6.50
C LEU A 123 8.20 18.80 5.00
#